data_AF-A0A952EVK5-F1
#
_entry.id   AF-A0A952EVK5-F1
#
_cell.length_a   1.000
_cell.length_b   1.000
_cell.length_c   1.000
_cell.angle_alpha   90.00
_cell.angle_beta   90.00
_cell.angle_gamma   90.00
#
_symmetry.space_group_name_H-M   'P 1'
#
loop_
_entity.id
_entity.type
_entity.pdbx_description
1 polymer ?
#
loop_
_entity_poly.entity_id
_entity_poly.type
_entity_poly.pdbx_seq_one_letter_code
_entity_poly.pdbx_strand_id
1 'polypeptide(L)'
;RFTAYDCARLRFILTAQRDQYLPLKVIKAQLDAQPDGELPHSGSAYGVPRLVPVDSASGENGDGLSGVAPTQVRLRREDLLARSYIDEALLTELIKAGVIKPGAAGFFDEHSVMIAQCARALAEYGVEPRHLRAFRSAADRQSDLIAQIAGPVVKAGKAGARDRADDLAREVAALAITLHTSLIKSAVRDVLDR
;
A
#
# COMPACT_ATOMS: atom_id res chain seq x y z
N ARG A 1 -32.55 -12.60 5.05
CA ARG A 1 -32.59 -11.21 4.53
C ARG A 1 -31.26 -10.57 4.92
N PHE A 2 -30.47 -10.05 3.98
CA PHE A 2 -29.16 -9.48 4.28
C PHE A 2 -29.30 -8.10 4.96
N THR A 3 -28.49 -7.85 5.97
CA THR A 3 -28.46 -6.58 6.71
C THR A 3 -27.54 -5.56 6.02
N ALA A 4 -27.64 -4.28 6.40
CA ALA A 4 -26.72 -3.24 5.90
C ALA A 4 -25.25 -3.55 6.27
N TYR A 5 -25.06 -4.18 7.43
CA TYR A 5 -23.76 -4.65 7.89
C TYR A 5 -23.20 -5.76 6.98
N ASP A 6 -24.02 -6.74 6.59
CA ASP A 6 -23.59 -7.80 5.65
C ASP A 6 -23.13 -7.22 4.31
N CYS A 7 -23.86 -6.24 3.79
CA CYS A 7 -23.50 -5.54 2.56
C CYS A 7 -22.21 -4.69 2.70
N ALA A 8 -21.97 -4.10 3.86
CA ALA A 8 -20.74 -3.36 4.14
C ALA A 8 -19.53 -4.30 4.29
N ARG A 9 -19.73 -5.45 4.97
CA ARG A 9 -18.74 -6.52 5.12
C ARG A 9 -18.35 -7.13 3.79
N LEU A 10 -19.31 -7.40 2.91
CA LEU A 10 -19.04 -7.92 1.56
C LEU A 10 -18.24 -6.90 0.73
N ARG A 11 -18.59 -5.61 0.78
CA ARG A 11 -17.82 -4.55 0.10
C ARG A 11 -16.38 -4.47 0.63
N PHE A 12 -16.19 -4.54 1.94
CA PHE A 12 -14.85 -4.58 2.54
C PHE A 12 -14.04 -5.77 2.02
N ILE A 13 -14.61 -6.99 2.03
CA ILE A 13 -13.94 -8.20 1.55
C ILE A 13 -13.56 -8.05 0.07
N LEU A 14 -14.51 -7.63 -0.78
CA LEU A 14 -14.28 -7.49 -2.21
C LEU A 14 -13.25 -6.39 -2.53
N THR A 15 -13.25 -5.28 -1.80
CA THR A 15 -12.24 -4.23 -1.91
C THR A 15 -10.87 -4.74 -1.47
N ALA A 16 -10.77 -5.42 -0.33
CA ALA A 16 -9.53 -6.03 0.15
C ALA A 16 -8.98 -7.08 -0.83
N GLN A 17 -9.83 -7.87 -1.48
CA GLN A 17 -9.41 -8.81 -2.51
C GLN A 17 -9.04 -8.13 -3.83
N ARG A 18 -9.76 -7.08 -4.25
CA ARG A 18 -9.55 -6.37 -5.52
C ARG A 18 -8.30 -5.49 -5.48
N ASP A 19 -8.12 -4.76 -4.38
CA ASP A 19 -7.14 -3.67 -4.29
C ASP A 19 -5.90 -4.09 -3.49
N GLN A 20 -6.06 -4.99 -2.53
CA GLN A 20 -4.97 -5.43 -1.63
C GLN A 20 -4.59 -6.91 -1.83
N TYR A 21 -5.37 -7.67 -2.63
CA TYR A 21 -5.16 -9.09 -2.94
C TYR A 21 -4.98 -9.98 -1.70
N LEU A 22 -5.63 -9.61 -0.60
CA LEU A 22 -5.53 -10.35 0.66
C LEU A 22 -6.21 -11.74 0.54
N PRO A 23 -5.56 -12.83 0.97
CA PRO A 23 -6.20 -14.15 1.04
C PRO A 23 -7.42 -14.13 1.98
N LEU A 24 -8.46 -14.90 1.66
CA LEU A 24 -9.70 -14.95 2.46
C LEU A 24 -9.45 -15.28 3.95
N LYS A 25 -8.42 -16.08 4.25
CA LYS A 25 -8.02 -16.39 5.63
C LYS A 25 -7.52 -15.16 6.39
N VAL A 26 -6.81 -14.25 5.72
CA VAL A 26 -6.27 -13.02 6.31
C VAL A 26 -7.38 -11.98 6.51
N ILE A 27 -8.25 -11.82 5.51
CA ILE A 27 -9.42 -10.92 5.61
C ILE A 27 -10.35 -11.37 6.75
N LYS A 28 -10.54 -12.69 6.89
CA LYS A 28 -11.29 -13.26 8.01
C LYS A 28 -10.66 -12.90 9.37
N ALA A 29 -9.35 -13.09 9.53
CA ALA A 29 -8.66 -12.74 10.77
C ALA A 29 -8.76 -11.23 11.11
N GLN A 30 -8.73 -10.35 10.11
CA GLN A 30 -8.94 -8.90 10.31
C GLN A 30 -10.36 -8.57 10.76
N LEU A 31 -11.37 -9.26 10.21
CA LEU A 31 -12.77 -9.09 10.61
C LEU A 31 -13.02 -9.65 12.01
N ASP A 32 -12.40 -10.78 12.35
CA ASP A 32 -12.53 -11.43 13.67
C ASP A 32 -11.82 -10.66 14.79
N ALA A 33 -10.90 -9.75 14.45
CA ALA A 33 -10.18 -8.89 15.40
C ALA A 33 -10.94 -7.61 15.78
N GLN A 34 -12.08 -7.31 15.14
CA GLN A 34 -12.90 -6.14 15.46
C GLN A 34 -14.00 -6.46 16.48
N PRO A 35 -14.42 -5.48 17.29
CA PRO A 35 -15.61 -5.60 18.12
C PRO A 35 -16.83 -6.02 17.29
N ASP A 36 -17.75 -6.77 17.90
CA ASP A 36 -18.95 -7.24 17.23
C ASP A 36 -19.71 -6.09 16.54
N GLY A 37 -19.78 -6.15 15.20
CA GLY A 37 -20.49 -5.16 14.38
C GLY A 37 -19.63 -4.03 13.81
N GLU A 38 -18.31 -4.03 14.05
CA GLU A 38 -17.39 -3.06 13.46
C GLU A 38 -16.58 -3.66 12.30
N LEU A 39 -16.38 -2.87 11.24
CA LEU A 39 -15.51 -3.24 10.13
C LEU A 39 -14.13 -2.59 10.31
N PRO A 40 -13.04 -3.26 9.89
CA PRO A 40 -11.73 -2.65 9.91
C PRO A 40 -11.75 -1.37 9.07
N HIS A 41 -11.17 -0.31 9.63
CA HIS A 41 -10.94 0.93 8.91
C HIS A 41 -9.93 0.64 7.80
N SER A 42 -10.43 0.24 6.62
CA SER A 42 -9.62 0.22 5.40
C SER A 42 -9.39 1.68 5.04
N GLY A 43 -8.34 2.25 5.63
CA GLY A 43 -7.71 3.43 5.06
C GLY A 43 -7.35 3.04 3.64
N SER A 44 -8.08 3.55 2.66
CA SER A 44 -7.63 3.46 1.29
C SER A 44 -6.24 4.08 1.27
N ALA A 45 -5.19 3.28 1.05
CA ALA A 45 -3.83 3.80 0.89
C ALA A 45 -3.74 4.79 -0.29
N TYR A 46 -4.76 4.77 -1.16
CA TYR A 46 -5.06 5.79 -2.14
C TYR A 46 -6.47 6.34 -1.86
N GLY A 47 -6.57 7.31 -0.96
CA GLY A 47 -7.76 8.14 -0.88
C GLY A 47 -7.99 8.75 -2.26
N VAL A 48 -9.00 8.29 -2.99
CA VAL A 48 -9.51 9.00 -4.16
C VAL A 48 -9.95 10.38 -3.66
N PRO A 49 -9.38 11.49 -4.13
CA PRO A 49 -9.86 12.80 -3.73
C PRO A 49 -11.29 12.93 -4.25
N ARG A 50 -12.25 12.94 -3.33
CA ARG A 50 -13.60 13.41 -3.65
C ARG A 50 -13.49 14.91 -3.82
N LEU A 51 -13.50 15.38 -5.07
CA LEU A 51 -13.68 16.79 -5.40
C LEU A 51 -15.05 17.22 -4.84
N VAL A 52 -15.03 18.02 -3.78
CA VAL A 52 -16.21 18.72 -3.30
C VAL A 52 -16.37 19.94 -4.20
N PRO A 53 -17.54 20.17 -4.83
CA PRO A 53 -17.78 21.42 -5.53
C PRO A 53 -17.70 22.56 -4.53
N VAL A 54 -16.81 23.52 -4.78
CA VAL A 54 -16.75 24.78 -4.03
C VAL A 54 -17.91 25.65 -4.52
N ASP A 55 -19.08 25.52 -3.90
CA ASP A 55 -20.06 26.60 -3.96
C ASP A 55 -19.62 27.69 -3.00
N SER A 56 -19.25 28.81 -3.61
CA SER A 56 -18.84 30.03 -2.93
C SER A 56 -20.06 30.66 -2.26
N ALA A 57 -20.22 30.50 -0.95
CA ALA A 57 -21.07 31.37 -0.14
C ALA A 57 -20.65 31.33 1.34
N SER A 58 -19.98 32.41 1.75
CA SER A 58 -19.95 33.04 3.07
C SER A 58 -20.42 32.26 4.31
N GLY A 59 -19.56 32.16 5.31
CA GLY A 59 -19.98 31.86 6.68
C GLY A 59 -18.85 31.33 7.55
N GLU A 60 -18.54 32.06 8.60
CA GLU A 60 -17.43 31.89 9.54
C GLU A 60 -17.51 30.58 10.37
N ASN A 61 -16.33 30.14 10.83
CA ASN A 61 -16.06 29.06 11.81
C ASN A 61 -15.97 27.63 11.26
N GLY A 62 -14.74 27.22 10.93
CA GLY A 62 -14.39 25.82 10.66
C GLY A 62 -12.93 25.60 11.01
N ASP A 63 -12.70 24.93 12.14
CA ASP A 63 -11.40 24.51 12.65
C ASP A 63 -10.55 23.87 11.55
N GLY A 64 -9.31 24.33 11.44
CA GLY A 64 -8.40 24.01 10.35
C GLY A 64 -7.97 22.55 10.40
N LEU A 65 -8.68 21.69 9.69
CA LEU A 65 -8.20 20.36 9.34
C LEU A 65 -7.14 20.50 8.24
N SER A 66 -5.96 20.99 8.62
CA SER A 66 -4.73 20.75 7.86
C SER A 66 -4.67 19.26 7.58
N GLY A 67 -4.65 18.90 6.29
CA GLY A 67 -4.36 17.55 5.83
C GLY A 67 -2.95 17.16 6.25
N VAL A 68 -2.81 16.70 7.49
CA VAL A 68 -1.61 16.03 7.97
C VAL A 68 -1.50 14.77 7.12
N ALA A 69 -0.49 14.74 6.23
CA ALA A 69 -0.11 13.50 5.57
C ALA A 69 -0.01 12.40 6.64
N PRO A 70 -0.61 11.22 6.43
CA PRO A 70 -0.65 10.18 7.47
C PRO A 70 0.77 9.98 7.99
N THR A 71 0.96 10.14 9.30
CA THR A 71 2.27 10.00 9.93
C THR A 71 2.77 8.61 9.57
N GLN A 72 3.82 8.54 8.75
CA GLN A 72 4.42 7.26 8.37
C GLN A 72 4.81 6.53 9.66
N VAL A 73 4.13 5.41 9.93
CA VAL A 73 4.33 4.65 11.16
C VAL A 73 5.75 4.09 11.13
N ARG A 74 6.59 4.56 12.06
CA ARG A 74 7.96 4.07 12.22
C ARG A 74 7.95 2.85 13.12
N LEU A 75 8.28 1.70 12.56
CA LEU A 75 8.25 0.41 13.23
C LEU A 75 9.66 -0.05 13.57
N ARG A 76 9.86 -0.55 14.80
CA ARG A 76 11.06 -1.30 15.14
C ARG A 76 10.96 -2.71 14.56
N ARG A 77 12.07 -3.44 14.61
CA ARG A 77 12.14 -4.83 14.15
C ARG A 77 11.12 -5.72 14.86
N GLU A 78 11.01 -5.58 16.18
CA GLU A 78 10.06 -6.32 17.03
C GLU A 78 8.61 -6.05 16.62
N ASP A 79 8.27 -4.78 16.34
CA ASP A 79 6.93 -4.40 15.87
C ASP A 79 6.61 -5.02 14.50
N LEU A 80 7.59 -5.05 13.60
CA LEU A 80 7.44 -5.66 12.28
C LEU A 80 7.15 -7.16 12.41
N LEU A 81 7.90 -7.89 13.23
CA LEU A 81 7.68 -9.32 13.48
C LEU A 81 6.29 -9.57 14.06
N ALA A 82 5.91 -8.81 15.09
CA ALA A 82 4.62 -8.94 15.76
C ALA A 82 3.44 -8.71 14.80
N ARG A 83 3.53 -7.69 13.94
CA ARG A 83 2.44 -7.32 13.00
C ARG A 83 2.41 -8.19 11.74
N SER A 84 3.55 -8.66 11.28
CA SER A 84 3.65 -9.49 10.07
C SER A 84 3.49 -10.99 10.34
N TYR A 85 3.61 -11.40 11.61
CA TYR A 85 3.53 -12.79 12.04
C TYR A 85 4.54 -13.69 11.30
N ILE A 86 5.73 -13.16 11.03
CA ILE A 86 6.88 -13.93 10.51
C ILE A 86 7.89 -14.17 11.63
N ASP A 87 8.75 -15.17 11.44
CA ASP A 87 9.87 -15.39 12.35
C ASP A 87 11.10 -14.51 12.00
N GLU A 88 12.03 -14.45 12.95
CA GLU A 88 13.28 -13.68 12.83
C GLU A 88 14.16 -14.18 11.67
N ALA A 89 14.09 -15.48 11.37
CA ALA A 89 14.86 -16.10 10.29
C ALA A 89 14.39 -15.60 8.91
N LEU A 90 13.08 -15.62 8.66
CA LEU A 90 12.51 -15.13 7.41
C LEU A 90 12.76 -13.63 7.23
N LEU A 91 12.61 -12.83 8.29
CA LEU A 91 12.91 -11.39 8.22
C LEU A 91 14.39 -11.15 7.86
N THR A 92 15.30 -11.89 8.48
CA THR A 92 16.73 -11.79 8.20
C THR A 92 17.05 -12.12 6.74
N GLU A 93 16.47 -13.19 6.20
CA GLU A 93 16.68 -13.57 4.80
C GLU A 93 16.03 -12.57 3.82
N LEU A 94 14.88 -11.98 4.15
CA LEU A 94 14.27 -10.91 3.35
C LEU A 94 15.15 -9.65 3.28
N ILE A 95 15.78 -9.28 4.40
CA ILE A 95 16.71 -8.15 4.46
C ILE A 95 17.99 -8.47 3.68
N LYS A 96 18.56 -9.67 3.87
CA LYS A 96 19.76 -10.13 3.18
C LYS A 96 19.57 -10.25 1.66
N ALA A 97 18.40 -10.68 1.22
CA ALA A 97 18.02 -10.67 -0.19
C ALA A 97 17.76 -9.25 -0.73
N GLY A 98 17.64 -8.24 0.14
CA GLY A 98 17.37 -6.86 -0.21
C GLY A 98 15.91 -6.57 -0.56
N VAL A 99 15.00 -7.51 -0.28
CA VAL A 99 13.57 -7.40 -0.56
C VAL A 99 12.96 -6.34 0.36
N ILE A 100 13.21 -6.46 1.67
CA ILE A 100 12.89 -5.43 2.66
C ILE A 100 14.19 -4.68 2.98
N LYS A 101 14.11 -3.35 3.04
CA LYS A 101 15.23 -2.51 3.48
C LYS A 101 14.71 -1.57 4.58
N PRO A 102 15.37 -1.51 5.75
CA PRO A 102 15.03 -0.48 6.72
C PRO A 102 15.31 0.90 6.11
N GLY A 103 14.51 1.89 6.49
CA GLY A 103 14.71 3.28 6.09
C GLY A 103 16.01 3.86 6.68
N ALA A 104 16.33 5.11 6.32
CA ALA A 104 17.60 5.76 6.68
C ALA A 104 17.91 5.79 8.19
N ALA A 105 16.87 5.76 9.04
CA ALA A 105 17.01 5.74 10.50
C ALA A 105 16.87 4.33 11.11
N GLY A 106 16.93 3.26 10.31
CA GLY A 106 16.83 1.88 10.78
C GLY A 106 15.41 1.38 11.07
N PHE A 107 14.38 2.20 10.83
CA PHE A 107 12.97 1.84 11.05
C PHE A 107 12.34 1.24 9.80
N PHE A 108 11.33 0.41 10.02
CA PHE A 108 10.44 -0.12 9.00
C PHE A 108 9.14 0.70 8.95
N ASP A 109 8.33 0.43 7.93
CA ASP A 109 7.03 1.05 7.71
C ASP A 109 5.93 -0.01 7.53
N GLU A 110 4.70 0.45 7.32
CA GLU A 110 3.56 -0.43 7.07
C GLU A 110 3.74 -1.29 5.80
N HIS A 111 4.38 -0.75 4.77
CA HIS A 111 4.67 -1.51 3.55
C HIS A 111 5.61 -2.69 3.81
N SER A 112 6.58 -2.52 4.70
CA SER A 112 7.46 -3.60 5.13
C SER A 112 6.68 -4.75 5.78
N VAL A 113 5.63 -4.44 6.56
CA VAL A 113 4.72 -5.45 7.15
C VAL A 113 3.99 -6.22 6.05
N MET A 114 3.43 -5.52 5.07
CA MET A 114 2.72 -6.15 3.95
C MET A 114 3.64 -7.03 3.10
N ILE A 115 4.85 -6.56 2.80
CA ILE A 115 5.85 -7.33 2.05
C ILE A 115 6.21 -8.62 2.82
N ALA A 116 6.43 -8.52 4.13
CA ALA A 116 6.73 -9.66 5.00
C ALA A 116 5.59 -10.70 5.01
N GLN A 117 4.33 -10.25 5.15
CA GLN A 117 3.16 -11.12 5.14
C GLN A 117 3.00 -11.85 3.79
N CYS A 118 3.16 -11.13 2.67
CA CYS A 118 3.12 -11.72 1.33
C CYS A 118 4.26 -12.71 1.11
N ALA A 119 5.48 -12.38 1.55
CA ALA A 119 6.62 -13.28 1.45
C ALA A 119 6.40 -14.58 2.24
N ARG A 120 5.83 -14.49 3.45
CA ARG A 120 5.44 -15.68 4.23
C ARG A 120 4.42 -16.54 3.48
N ALA A 121 3.38 -15.92 2.93
CA ALA A 121 2.37 -16.66 2.17
C ALA A 121 2.96 -17.32 0.92
N LEU A 122 3.86 -16.64 0.22
CA LEU A 122 4.58 -17.18 -0.94
C LEU A 122 5.52 -18.34 -0.56
N ALA A 123 6.12 -18.32 0.64
CA ALA A 123 6.95 -19.40 1.15
C ALA A 123 6.15 -20.71 1.34
N GLU A 124 4.85 -20.65 1.63
CA GLU A 124 3.97 -21.84 1.67
C GLU A 124 3.89 -22.56 0.30
N TYR A 125 4.21 -21.86 -0.79
CA TYR A 125 4.29 -22.39 -2.16
C TYR A 125 5.73 -22.64 -2.62
N GLY A 126 6.71 -22.63 -1.70
CA GLY A 126 8.13 -22.88 -2.01
C GLY A 126 8.89 -21.67 -2.58
N VAL A 127 8.30 -20.47 -2.55
CA VAL A 127 8.98 -19.25 -3.02
C VAL A 127 9.84 -18.66 -1.91
N GLU A 128 11.14 -18.88 -1.99
CA GLU A 128 12.12 -18.31 -1.05
C GLU A 128 12.43 -16.81 -1.30
N PRO A 129 12.92 -16.07 -0.28
CA PRO A 129 13.33 -14.66 -0.40
C PRO A 129 14.27 -14.36 -1.58
N ARG A 130 15.15 -15.30 -1.96
CA ARG A 130 16.06 -15.13 -3.10
C ARG A 130 15.31 -14.97 -4.43
N HIS A 131 14.15 -15.60 -4.59
CA HIS A 131 13.32 -15.50 -5.80
C HIS A 131 12.60 -14.14 -5.87
N LEU A 132 12.41 -13.48 -4.72
CA LEU A 132 11.76 -12.17 -4.64
C LEU A 132 12.65 -11.01 -5.10
N ARG A 133 13.95 -11.25 -5.33
CA ARG A 133 14.91 -10.23 -5.80
C ARG A 133 14.51 -9.63 -7.14
N ALA A 134 13.92 -10.42 -8.03
CA ALA A 134 13.45 -9.94 -9.33
C ALA A 134 12.30 -8.93 -9.17
N PHE A 135 11.35 -9.21 -8.28
CA PHE A 135 10.25 -8.29 -7.94
C PHE A 135 10.79 -6.99 -7.34
N ARG A 136 11.74 -7.08 -6.40
CA ARG A 136 12.40 -5.91 -5.82
C ARG A 136 13.08 -5.05 -6.89
N SER A 137 13.83 -5.68 -7.78
CA SER A 137 14.54 -4.98 -8.85
C SER A 137 13.59 -4.30 -9.84
N ALA A 138 12.43 -4.91 -10.12
CA ALA A 138 11.39 -4.27 -10.92
C ALA A 138 10.77 -3.06 -10.22
N ALA A 139 10.48 -3.17 -8.92
CA ALA A 139 9.94 -2.07 -8.12
C ALA A 139 10.91 -0.88 -8.00
N ASP A 140 12.22 -1.14 -7.82
CA ASP A 140 13.25 -0.10 -7.79
C ASP A 140 13.29 0.66 -9.14
N ARG A 141 13.27 -0.06 -10.27
CA ARG A 141 13.19 0.57 -11.61
C ARG A 141 11.94 1.42 -11.84
N GLN A 142 10.78 0.98 -11.33
CA GLN A 142 9.54 1.75 -11.42
C GLN A 142 9.60 3.01 -10.56
N SER A 143 10.19 2.92 -9.38
CA SER A 143 10.40 4.07 -8.49
C SER A 143 11.32 5.11 -9.13
N ASP A 144 12.38 4.69 -9.80
CA ASP A 144 13.29 5.57 -10.54
C ASP A 144 12.56 6.32 -11.67
N LEU A 145 11.69 5.63 -12.42
CA LEU A 145 10.89 6.25 -13.48
C LEU A 145 9.92 7.30 -12.92
N ILE A 146 9.25 7.01 -11.80
CA ILE A 146 8.37 7.98 -11.12
C ILE A 146 9.18 9.20 -10.66
N ALA A 147 10.36 8.98 -10.07
CA ALA A 147 11.23 10.06 -9.62
C ALA A 147 11.72 10.94 -10.78
N GLN A 148 12.02 10.35 -11.95
CA GLN A 148 12.38 11.10 -13.16
C GLN A 148 11.25 11.98 -13.68
N ILE A 149 9.99 11.54 -13.57
CA ILE A 149 8.82 12.31 -14.00
C ILE A 149 8.51 13.45 -13.01
N ALA A 150 8.60 13.19 -11.70
CA ALA A 150 8.30 14.18 -10.67
C ALA A 150 9.44 15.20 -10.44
N GLY A 151 10.69 14.79 -10.66
CA GLY A 151 11.90 15.58 -10.37
C GLY A 151 11.95 16.98 -10.99
N PRO A 152 11.55 17.19 -12.26
CA PRO A 152 11.50 18.52 -12.87
C PRO A 152 10.57 19.52 -12.17
N VAL A 153 9.45 19.07 -11.58
CA VAL A 153 8.46 19.96 -10.95
C VAL A 153 8.99 20.55 -9.64
N VAL A 154 9.77 19.77 -8.88
CA VAL A 154 10.45 20.23 -7.65
C VAL A 154 11.45 21.35 -7.95
N LYS A 155 12.19 21.25 -9.06
CA LYS A 155 13.24 22.20 -9.44
C LYS A 155 12.72 23.58 -9.86
N ALA A 156 11.43 23.72 -10.16
CA ALA A 156 10.84 24.98 -10.62
C ALA A 156 10.80 26.09 -9.54
N GLY A 157 11.10 25.80 -8.27
CA GLY A 157 11.46 26.78 -7.24
C GLY A 157 10.37 27.78 -6.80
N LYS A 158 9.15 27.70 -7.35
CA LYS A 158 8.02 28.56 -6.97
C LYS A 158 7.41 28.10 -5.64
N ALA A 159 6.75 29.01 -4.90
CA ALA A 159 5.92 28.62 -3.77
C ALA A 159 4.90 27.54 -4.20
N GLY A 160 4.74 26.49 -3.38
CA GLY A 160 3.90 25.32 -3.70
C GLY A 160 4.44 24.39 -4.80
N ALA A 161 5.69 24.55 -5.26
CA ALA A 161 6.29 23.62 -6.23
C ALA A 161 6.52 22.21 -5.66
N ARG A 162 6.78 22.10 -4.36
CA ARG A 162 6.92 20.80 -3.67
C ARG A 162 5.59 20.07 -3.60
N ASP A 163 4.54 20.73 -3.13
CA ASP A 163 3.20 20.13 -3.04
C ASP A 163 2.71 19.67 -4.42
N ARG A 164 2.86 20.50 -5.46
CA ARG A 164 2.52 20.11 -6.83
C ARG A 164 3.37 18.95 -7.38
N ALA A 165 4.64 18.87 -6.99
CA ALA A 165 5.50 17.76 -7.39
C ALA A 165 5.10 16.47 -6.68
N ASP A 166 4.74 16.55 -5.40
CA ASP A 166 4.27 15.42 -4.61
C ASP A 166 2.91 14.91 -5.13
N ASP A 167 1.99 15.81 -5.48
CA ASP A 167 0.71 15.45 -6.10
C ASP A 167 0.92 14.75 -7.45
N LEU A 168 1.77 15.30 -8.31
CA LEU A 168 2.12 14.68 -9.59
C LEU A 168 2.80 13.32 -9.38
N ALA A 169 3.72 13.21 -8.42
CA ALA A 169 4.39 11.95 -8.11
C ALA A 169 3.38 10.88 -7.66
N ARG A 170 2.41 11.26 -6.83
CA ARG A 170 1.33 10.37 -6.37
C ARG A 170 0.45 9.92 -7.53
N GLU A 171 0.06 10.83 -8.43
CA GLU A 171 -0.76 10.49 -9.60
C GLU A 171 -0.02 9.55 -10.56
N VAL A 172 1.23 9.86 -10.89
CA VAL A 172 2.07 9.02 -11.76
C VAL A 172 2.34 7.65 -11.13
N ALA A 173 2.59 7.60 -9.81
CA ALA A 173 2.74 6.33 -9.10
C ALA A 173 1.47 5.48 -9.17
N ALA A 174 0.29 6.08 -8.96
CA ALA A 174 -0.98 5.36 -9.04
C ALA A 174 -1.23 4.79 -10.45
N LEU A 175 -0.94 5.56 -11.50
CA LEU A 175 -1.03 5.10 -12.89
C LEU A 175 -0.02 3.98 -13.19
N ALA A 176 1.22 4.11 -12.75
CA ALA A 176 2.26 3.11 -12.94
C ALA A 176 1.90 1.77 -12.26
N ILE A 177 1.38 1.83 -11.04
CA ILE A 177 0.90 0.64 -10.30
C ILE A 177 -0.26 -0.02 -11.05
N THR A 178 -1.22 0.77 -11.54
CA THR A 178 -2.38 0.28 -12.31
C THR A 178 -1.94 -0.41 -13.60
N LEU A 179 -1.03 0.22 -14.35
CA LEU A 179 -0.44 -0.35 -15.56
C LEU A 179 0.29 -1.66 -15.26
N HIS A 180 1.16 -1.66 -14.26
CA HIS A 180 1.97 -2.84 -13.91
C HIS A 180 1.09 -4.03 -13.49
N THR A 181 0.10 -3.77 -12.65
CA THR A 181 -0.87 -4.79 -12.22
C THR A 181 -1.61 -5.38 -13.43
N SER A 182 -2.02 -4.53 -14.38
CA SER A 182 -2.71 -4.96 -15.59
C SER A 182 -1.82 -5.80 -16.51
N LEU A 183 -0.55 -5.39 -16.69
CA LEU A 183 0.44 -6.15 -17.47
C LEU A 183 0.70 -7.54 -16.87
N ILE A 184 0.88 -7.62 -15.55
CA ILE A 184 1.07 -8.92 -14.87
C ILE A 184 -0.16 -9.80 -15.06
N LYS A 185 -1.37 -9.26 -14.85
CA LYS A 185 -2.62 -10.02 -15.01
C LYS A 185 -2.79 -10.55 -16.43
N SER A 186 -2.48 -9.75 -17.44
CA SER A 186 -2.51 -10.17 -18.84
C SER A 186 -1.51 -11.30 -19.09
N ALA A 187 -0.25 -11.11 -18.70
CA ALA A 187 0.80 -12.10 -18.95
C ALA A 187 0.56 -13.42 -18.22
N VAL A 188 0.03 -13.40 -16.99
CA VAL A 188 -0.33 -14.61 -16.24
C VAL A 188 -1.45 -15.36 -16.93
N ARG A 189 -2.49 -14.65 -17.42
CA ARG A 189 -3.57 -15.26 -18.21
C ARG A 189 -3.00 -15.95 -19.46
N ASP A 190 -2.16 -15.27 -20.22
CA ASP A 190 -1.56 -15.80 -21.45
C ASP A 190 -0.70 -17.05 -21.22
N VAL A 191 -0.09 -17.20 -20.03
CA VAL A 191 0.71 -18.37 -19.67
C VAL A 191 -0.17 -19.54 -19.21
N LEU A 192 -1.28 -19.26 -18.53
CA LEU A 192 -2.19 -20.29 -18.00
C LEU A 192 -3.20 -20.80 -19.04
N ASP A 193 -3.49 -19.99 -20.06
CA ASP A 193 -4.38 -20.35 -21.18
C ASP A 193 -3.65 -21.15 -22.29
N ARG A 194 -2.37 -21.46 -22.11
CA ARG A 194 -1.57 -22.34 -22.98
C ARG A 194 -1.51 -23.77 -22.46
#